data_AF-A0A314U814-F1
#
_entry.id   AF-A0A314U814-F1
#
_cell.length_a   1.000
_cell.length_b   1.000
_cell.length_c   1.000
_cell.angle_alpha   90.00
_cell.angle_beta   90.00
_cell.angle_gamma   90.00
#
_symmetry.space_group_name_H-M   'P 1'
#
loop_
_entity.id
_entity.type
_entity.pdbx_description
1 polymer ?
#
loop_
_entity_poly.entity_id
_entity_poly.type
_entity_poly.pdbx_seq_one_letter_code
_entity_poly.pdbx_strand_id
1 'polypeptide(L)'
;MDFKAMLLLFASVLLVSTEVSSNHGPHDQELNMKDRSERHSLFSVWIYPRIPKWNPVFRAPPSPPPMNEAAPTGVPVAMPLTTSTAAQPPPLSTPQVKTNGDCVPLCDKRCKIETNKKICRRSCMACCDRCKCVPPGDYGSNLDKCGKCYTDMNYHGHKCP
;
A
#
# COMPACT_ATOMS: atom_id res chain seq x y z
N MET A 1 46.21 -18.56 -26.42
CA MET A 1 45.89 -18.19 -25.03
C MET A 1 46.26 -19.40 -24.17
N ASP A 2 47.42 -19.35 -23.54
CA ASP A 2 47.98 -20.47 -22.79
C ASP A 2 47.09 -20.83 -21.61
N PHE A 3 46.62 -22.08 -21.56
CA PHE A 3 45.81 -22.61 -20.45
C PHE A 3 46.49 -22.38 -19.09
N LYS A 4 47.83 -22.39 -19.10
CA LYS A 4 48.68 -22.10 -17.93
C LYS A 4 48.55 -20.65 -17.45
N ALA A 5 48.37 -19.68 -18.35
CA ALA A 5 48.12 -18.28 -18.00
C ALA A 5 46.71 -18.08 -17.42
N MET A 6 45.71 -18.78 -17.96
CA MET A 6 44.34 -18.77 -17.41
C MET A 6 44.27 -19.37 -16.00
N LEU A 7 45.01 -20.47 -15.76
CA LEU A 7 45.08 -21.10 -14.43
C LEU A 7 45.76 -20.19 -13.39
N LEU A 8 46.82 -19.48 -13.78
CA LEU A 8 47.49 -18.50 -12.92
C LEU A 8 46.58 -17.31 -12.60
N LEU A 9 45.81 -16.81 -13.57
CA LEU A 9 44.83 -15.75 -13.35
C LEU A 9 43.71 -16.20 -12.41
N PHE A 10 43.13 -17.39 -12.62
CA PHE A 10 42.09 -17.92 -11.74
C PHE A 10 42.59 -18.13 -10.29
N ALA A 11 43.81 -18.66 -10.12
CA ALA A 11 44.41 -18.82 -8.81
C ALA A 11 44.62 -17.47 -8.10
N SER A 12 45.04 -16.43 -8.84
CA SER A 12 45.22 -15.09 -8.28
C SER A 12 43.88 -14.45 -7.85
N VAL A 13 42.81 -14.64 -8.61
CA VAL A 13 41.47 -14.13 -8.27
C VAL A 13 40.90 -14.85 -7.05
N LEU A 14 41.10 -16.17 -6.93
CA LEU A 14 40.68 -16.93 -5.76
C LEU A 14 41.44 -16.51 -4.50
N LEU A 15 42.76 -16.28 -4.57
CA LEU A 15 43.56 -15.77 -3.45
C LEU A 15 43.09 -14.39 -2.97
N VAL A 16 42.70 -13.50 -3.88
CA VAL A 16 42.15 -12.18 -3.52
C VAL A 16 40.74 -12.29 -2.94
N SER A 17 39.94 -13.27 -3.38
CA SER A 17 38.56 -13.44 -2.94
C SER A 17 38.44 -14.11 -1.56
N THR A 18 39.41 -14.93 -1.16
CA THR A 18 39.41 -15.60 0.15
C THR A 18 39.73 -14.67 1.32
N GLU A 19 40.34 -13.50 1.09
CA GLU A 19 40.62 -12.49 2.13
C GLU A 19 39.37 -11.68 2.54
N VAL A 20 38.23 -11.84 1.86
CA VAL A 20 36.97 -11.14 2.20
C VAL A 20 36.09 -11.95 3.16
N SER A 21 36.47 -13.17 3.52
CA SER A 21 35.63 -14.07 4.31
C SER A 21 36.34 -14.70 5.50
N SER A 22 36.89 -13.90 6.42
CA SER A 22 36.88 -14.20 7.86
C SER A 22 37.38 -13.01 8.69
N ASN A 23 36.46 -12.22 9.26
CA ASN A 23 36.63 -11.51 10.54
C ASN A 23 35.28 -10.87 10.91
N HIS A 24 34.36 -11.69 11.43
CA HIS A 24 33.23 -11.20 12.21
C HIS A 24 33.70 -11.10 13.67
N GLY A 25 34.34 -9.98 14.00
CA GLY A 25 34.67 -9.59 15.38
C GLY A 25 33.85 -8.36 15.77
N PRO A 26 33.27 -8.27 16.97
CA PRO A 26 32.27 -7.25 17.31
C PRO A 26 32.89 -6.00 17.96
N HIS A 27 33.79 -5.27 17.28
CA HIS A 27 34.44 -4.09 17.91
C HIS A 27 34.75 -2.87 17.03
N ASP A 28 34.31 -2.83 15.78
CA ASP A 28 34.64 -1.78 14.81
C ASP A 28 33.44 -0.87 14.45
N GLN A 29 32.31 -1.01 15.16
CA GLN A 29 31.10 -0.19 14.98
C GLN A 29 31.12 1.16 15.75
N GLU A 30 32.24 1.59 16.33
CA GLU A 30 32.22 2.85 17.12
C GLU A 30 32.74 4.07 16.36
N LEU A 31 33.63 3.90 15.36
CA LEU A 31 34.27 5.04 14.68
C LEU A 31 33.53 5.54 13.44
N ASN A 32 32.61 4.78 12.85
CA ASN A 32 31.86 5.19 11.65
C ASN A 32 30.52 5.90 11.97
N MET A 33 30.00 5.81 13.20
CA MET A 33 28.77 6.52 13.58
C MET A 33 28.99 8.00 13.90
N LYS A 34 30.20 8.38 14.36
CA LYS A 34 30.52 9.78 14.70
C LYS A 34 30.65 10.67 13.46
N ASP A 35 31.30 10.16 12.40
CA ASP A 35 31.53 10.89 11.14
C ASP A 35 30.24 11.13 10.34
N ARG A 36 29.30 10.16 10.34
CA ARG A 36 28.00 10.30 9.68
C ARG A 36 27.07 11.30 10.39
N SER A 37 27.23 11.46 11.71
CA SER A 37 26.46 12.42 12.50
C SER A 37 26.91 13.86 12.26
N GLU A 38 28.21 14.14 12.15
CA GLU A 38 28.72 15.48 11.84
C GLU A 38 28.47 15.89 10.39
N ARG A 39 28.59 14.97 9.42
CA ARG A 39 28.27 15.27 8.00
C ARG A 39 26.79 15.57 7.78
N HIS A 40 25.86 14.93 8.51
CA HIS A 40 24.44 15.29 8.46
C HIS A 40 24.14 16.63 9.15
N SER A 41 24.95 17.04 10.14
CA SER A 41 24.77 18.32 10.85
C SER A 41 25.19 19.50 9.97
N LEU A 42 26.36 19.43 9.31
CA LEU A 42 26.89 20.54 8.51
C LEU A 42 26.14 20.74 7.17
N PHE A 43 25.58 19.68 6.58
CA PHE A 43 24.72 19.80 5.39
C PHE A 43 23.33 20.39 5.70
N SER A 44 22.83 20.21 6.92
CA SER A 44 21.50 20.70 7.30
C SER A 44 21.43 22.22 7.50
N VAL A 45 22.57 22.87 7.79
CA VAL A 45 22.62 24.31 8.07
C VAL A 45 22.68 25.16 6.80
N TRP A 46 23.19 24.62 5.68
CA TRP A 46 23.39 25.40 4.44
C TRP A 46 22.31 25.17 3.36
N ILE A 47 21.54 24.08 3.44
CA ILE A 47 20.53 23.73 2.41
C ILE A 47 19.11 24.23 2.74
N TYR A 48 18.83 24.59 4.00
CA TYR A 48 17.49 25.08 4.38
C TYR A 48 17.50 26.60 4.60
N PRO A 49 17.07 27.42 3.62
CA PRO A 49 16.65 28.77 3.94
C PRO A 49 15.52 28.69 4.98
N ARG A 50 15.53 29.57 5.99
CA ARG A 50 14.42 29.69 6.97
C ARG A 50 13.11 29.74 6.20
N ILE A 51 12.33 28.66 6.29
CA ILE A 51 11.00 28.59 5.70
C ILE A 51 10.18 29.69 6.38
N PRO A 52 9.66 30.69 5.65
CA PRO A 52 8.75 31.65 6.26
C PRO A 52 7.57 30.87 6.83
N LYS A 53 7.21 31.14 8.08
CA LYS A 53 6.04 30.55 8.75
C LYS A 53 4.82 30.77 7.85
N TRP A 54 4.47 29.77 7.07
CA TRP A 54 3.17 29.67 6.43
C TRP A 54 2.17 29.57 7.57
N ASN A 55 1.43 30.65 7.79
CA ASN A 55 0.25 30.63 8.64
C ASN A 55 -0.93 30.38 7.69
N PRO A 56 -1.36 29.12 7.48
CA PRO A 56 -2.56 28.88 6.71
C PRO A 56 -3.71 29.51 7.50
N VAL A 57 -4.33 30.55 6.94
CA VAL A 57 -5.65 30.97 7.40
C VAL A 57 -6.56 29.78 7.14
N PHE A 58 -6.83 29.00 8.19
CA PHE A 58 -7.89 28.00 8.18
C PHE A 58 -9.19 28.76 7.97
N ARG A 59 -9.64 28.85 6.71
CA ARG A 59 -11.04 29.20 6.45
C ARG A 59 -11.86 28.04 6.99
N ALA A 60 -12.79 28.36 7.88
CA ALA A 60 -13.76 27.39 8.35
C ALA A 60 -14.43 26.72 7.13
N PRO A 61 -14.68 25.40 7.18
CA PRO A 61 -15.43 24.73 6.12
C PRO A 61 -16.79 25.42 5.96
N PRO A 62 -17.30 25.59 4.72
CA PRO A 62 -18.63 26.15 4.51
C PRO A 62 -19.66 25.32 5.29
N SER A 63 -20.58 26.01 5.96
CA SER A 63 -21.69 25.38 6.67
C SER A 63 -22.43 24.44 5.72
N PRO A 64 -22.85 23.24 6.18
CA PRO A 64 -23.68 22.36 5.35
C PRO A 64 -24.95 23.12 4.91
N PRO A 65 -25.40 22.94 3.67
CA PRO A 65 -26.65 23.55 3.22
C PRO A 65 -27.82 23.07 4.10
N PRO A 66 -28.84 23.91 4.33
CA PRO A 66 -30.02 23.51 5.09
C PRO A 66 -30.64 22.28 4.42
N MET A 67 -30.82 21.21 5.19
CA MET A 67 -31.55 20.03 4.75
C MET A 67 -33.02 20.43 4.68
N ASN A 68 -33.47 20.76 3.47
CA ASN A 68 -34.88 20.95 3.21
C ASN A 68 -35.50 19.56 3.08
N GLU A 69 -36.16 19.14 4.15
CA GLU A 69 -37.08 18.02 4.19
C GLU A 69 -38.10 18.13 3.04
N ALA A 70 -37.97 17.25 2.05
CA ALA A 70 -39.05 16.92 1.13
C ALA A 70 -38.85 15.47 0.68
N ALA A 71 -39.49 14.56 1.40
CA ALA A 71 -39.65 13.18 0.99
C ALA A 71 -40.40 13.11 -0.34
N PRO A 72 -39.88 12.46 -1.40
CA PRO A 72 -40.71 12.01 -2.48
C PRO A 72 -41.33 10.66 -2.10
N THR A 73 -42.63 10.67 -1.85
CA THR A 73 -43.51 9.51 -1.89
C THR A 73 -43.37 8.82 -3.25
N GLY A 74 -42.54 7.78 -3.30
CA GLY A 74 -42.35 6.91 -4.45
C GLY A 74 -43.04 5.57 -4.24
N VAL A 75 -44.14 5.38 -4.94
CA VAL A 75 -44.95 4.15 -5.09
C VAL A 75 -44.08 2.91 -5.37
N PRO A 76 -44.36 1.73 -4.79
CA PRO A 76 -43.63 0.51 -5.14
C PRO A 76 -44.06 -0.01 -6.52
N VAL A 77 -43.20 0.14 -7.53
CA VAL A 77 -43.35 -0.60 -8.79
C VAL A 77 -42.79 -1.99 -8.59
N ALA A 78 -43.69 -2.97 -8.47
CA ALA A 78 -43.37 -4.38 -8.53
C ALA A 78 -42.78 -4.73 -9.90
N MET A 79 -41.61 -5.37 -9.92
CA MET A 79 -41.15 -6.14 -11.07
C MET A 79 -41.15 -7.63 -10.71
N PRO A 80 -41.43 -8.51 -11.68
CA PRO A 80 -41.87 -9.87 -11.40
C PRO A 80 -40.72 -10.79 -11.00
N LEU A 81 -41.02 -11.67 -10.03
CA LEU A 81 -40.21 -12.83 -9.68
C LEU A 81 -39.96 -13.65 -10.95
N THR A 82 -38.70 -13.79 -11.34
CA THR A 82 -38.26 -14.92 -12.15
C THR A 82 -37.59 -15.92 -11.23
N THR A 83 -38.27 -17.04 -11.08
CA THR A 83 -37.82 -18.28 -10.47
C THR A 83 -36.64 -18.83 -11.28
N SER A 84 -35.50 -19.02 -10.63
CA SER A 84 -34.51 -20.02 -11.07
C SER A 84 -33.89 -20.67 -9.84
N THR A 85 -34.48 -21.82 -9.50
CA THR A 85 -33.98 -22.76 -8.52
C THR A 85 -32.75 -23.47 -9.08
N ALA A 86 -31.60 -23.24 -8.45
CA ALA A 86 -30.52 -24.22 -8.38
C ALA A 86 -29.83 -24.03 -7.02
N ALA A 87 -29.95 -25.05 -6.16
CA ALA A 87 -29.41 -25.07 -4.82
C ALA A 87 -27.87 -24.99 -4.85
N GLN A 88 -27.33 -23.78 -4.63
CA GLN A 88 -25.96 -23.61 -4.19
C GLN A 88 -25.92 -23.73 -2.66
N PRO A 89 -24.90 -24.37 -2.08
CA PRO A 89 -24.65 -24.25 -0.64
C PRO A 89 -24.58 -22.75 -0.26
N PRO A 90 -24.98 -22.36 0.96
CA PRO A 90 -25.13 -20.96 1.35
C PRO A 90 -23.86 -20.19 0.96
N PRO A 91 -23.96 -19.15 0.12
CA PRO A 91 -22.78 -18.57 -0.46
C PRO A 91 -22.08 -17.75 0.62
N LEU A 92 -20.94 -18.26 1.08
CA LEU A 92 -19.96 -17.53 1.86
C LEU A 92 -19.35 -16.46 0.90
N SER A 93 -20.14 -15.43 0.57
CA SER A 93 -20.07 -14.66 -0.68
C SER A 93 -19.03 -13.54 -0.73
N THR A 94 -17.95 -13.65 0.05
CA THR A 94 -16.87 -12.67 0.00
C THR A 94 -15.73 -13.28 -0.82
N PRO A 95 -15.11 -12.54 -1.76
CA PRO A 95 -13.90 -13.01 -2.43
C PRO A 95 -12.82 -13.24 -1.37
N GLN A 96 -12.68 -14.50 -0.94
CA GLN A 96 -11.69 -14.91 0.05
C GLN A 96 -10.33 -14.93 -0.66
N VAL A 97 -9.43 -14.06 -0.21
CA VAL A 97 -8.07 -13.95 -0.74
C VAL A 97 -7.21 -14.93 0.02
N LYS A 98 -6.78 -16.00 -0.65
CA LYS A 98 -5.92 -17.03 -0.03
C LYS A 98 -4.46 -16.64 -0.13
N THR A 99 -4.09 -15.99 -1.23
CA THR A 99 -2.72 -15.56 -1.53
C THR A 99 -2.70 -14.08 -1.93
N ASN A 100 -1.54 -13.44 -1.80
CA ASN A 100 -1.39 -12.03 -2.18
C ASN A 100 -1.56 -11.80 -3.68
N GLY A 101 -1.38 -12.84 -4.50
CA GLY A 101 -1.65 -12.79 -5.94
C GLY A 101 -3.13 -12.59 -6.26
N ASP A 102 -4.03 -13.12 -5.44
CA ASP A 102 -5.48 -13.02 -5.64
C ASP A 102 -5.97 -11.57 -5.47
N CYS A 103 -5.27 -10.78 -4.66
CA CYS A 103 -5.56 -9.36 -4.44
C CYS A 103 -5.43 -8.53 -5.73
N VAL A 104 -4.51 -8.88 -6.63
CA VAL A 104 -4.19 -8.06 -7.82
C VAL A 104 -5.41 -7.86 -8.72
N PRO A 105 -6.06 -8.91 -9.25
CA PRO A 105 -7.22 -8.74 -10.12
C PRO A 105 -8.44 -8.14 -9.40
N LEU A 106 -8.56 -8.32 -8.09
CA LEU A 106 -9.64 -7.74 -7.28
C LEU A 106 -9.47 -6.23 -7.11
N CYS A 107 -8.27 -5.80 -6.72
CA CYS A 107 -7.92 -4.38 -6.58
C CYS A 107 -7.99 -3.62 -7.91
N ASP A 108 -7.66 -4.29 -9.02
CA ASP A 108 -7.78 -3.71 -10.35
C ASP A 108 -9.21 -3.38 -10.73
N LYS A 109 -10.16 -4.24 -10.35
CA LYS A 109 -11.59 -3.98 -10.51
C LYS A 109 -12.06 -2.88 -9.58
N ARG A 110 -11.71 -2.96 -8.29
CA ARG A 110 -12.07 -1.96 -7.25
C ARG A 110 -11.70 -0.54 -7.64
N CYS A 111 -10.52 -0.38 -8.23
CA CYS A 111 -9.94 0.91 -8.59
C CYS A 111 -10.19 1.31 -10.05
N LYS A 112 -11.13 0.66 -10.76
CA LYS A 112 -11.30 0.86 -12.20
C LYS A 112 -11.79 2.27 -12.54
N ILE A 113 -12.72 2.81 -11.76
CA ILE A 113 -13.34 4.14 -11.98
C ILE A 113 -12.59 5.27 -11.27
N GLU A 114 -11.71 4.94 -10.33
CA GLU A 114 -11.02 5.94 -9.50
C GLU A 114 -10.01 6.74 -10.35
N THR A 115 -9.99 8.07 -10.19
CA THR A 115 -9.07 8.95 -10.96
C THR A 115 -7.61 8.61 -10.67
N ASN A 116 -7.29 8.41 -9.39
CA ASN A 116 -5.94 8.08 -8.94
C ASN A 116 -5.73 6.56 -8.79
N LYS A 117 -5.87 5.81 -9.90
CA LYS A 117 -5.78 4.33 -9.91
C LYS A 117 -4.54 3.78 -9.22
N LYS A 118 -3.39 4.44 -9.36
CA LYS A 118 -2.12 4.02 -8.74
C LYS A 118 -2.17 4.06 -7.21
N ILE A 119 -2.73 5.12 -6.64
CA ILE A 119 -2.87 5.29 -5.19
C ILE A 119 -3.90 4.30 -4.66
N CYS A 120 -5.07 4.24 -5.30
CA CYS A 120 -6.12 3.29 -4.95
C CYS A 120 -5.62 1.85 -4.96
N ARG A 121 -4.90 1.42 -6.01
CA ARG A 121 -4.38 0.05 -6.10
C ARG A 121 -3.36 -0.22 -5.00
N ARG A 122 -2.49 0.74 -4.67
CA ARG A 122 -1.50 0.59 -3.60
C ARG A 122 -2.15 0.44 -2.23
N SER A 123 -3.13 1.29 -1.89
CA SER A 123 -3.87 1.14 -0.63
C SER A 123 -4.69 -0.14 -0.60
N CYS A 124 -5.37 -0.49 -1.70
CA CYS A 124 -6.12 -1.74 -1.82
C CYS A 124 -5.24 -2.96 -1.58
N MET A 125 -4.05 -3.03 -2.20
CA MET A 125 -3.13 -4.15 -2.05
C MET A 125 -2.68 -4.31 -0.59
N ALA A 126 -2.34 -3.21 0.08
CA ALA A 126 -1.94 -3.24 1.50
C ALA A 126 -3.09 -3.68 2.41
N CYS A 127 -4.30 -3.19 2.16
CA CYS A 127 -5.50 -3.60 2.89
C CYS A 127 -5.85 -5.07 2.64
N CYS A 128 -5.74 -5.53 1.41
CA CYS A 128 -5.99 -6.91 1.02
C CYS A 128 -4.98 -7.88 1.65
N ASP A 129 -3.70 -7.53 1.66
CA ASP A 129 -2.67 -8.37 2.28
C ASP A 129 -2.93 -8.55 3.79
N ARG A 130 -3.43 -7.52 4.47
CA ARG A 130 -3.72 -7.60 5.91
C ARG A 130 -5.07 -8.25 6.21
N CYS A 131 -6.12 -7.88 5.49
CA CYS A 131 -7.49 -8.30 5.76
C CYS A 131 -7.93 -9.54 4.97
N LYS A 132 -7.11 -10.01 4.04
CA LYS A 132 -7.36 -11.17 3.17
C LYS A 132 -8.74 -11.11 2.49
N CYS A 133 -9.18 -9.90 2.15
CA CYS A 133 -10.47 -9.64 1.53
C CYS A 133 -10.41 -8.33 0.72
N VAL A 134 -11.09 -8.30 -0.43
CA VAL A 134 -11.38 -7.08 -1.21
C VAL A 134 -12.88 -7.04 -1.47
N PRO A 135 -13.58 -5.95 -1.11
CA PRO A 135 -15.01 -5.91 -1.28
C PRO A 135 -15.38 -5.82 -2.77
N PRO A 136 -16.49 -6.44 -3.21
CA PRO A 136 -16.91 -6.43 -4.61
C PRO A 136 -17.41 -5.04 -5.04
N GLY A 137 -17.28 -4.75 -6.33
CA GLY A 137 -17.69 -3.46 -6.92
C GLY A 137 -16.56 -2.43 -6.96
N ASP A 138 -16.94 -1.18 -7.18
CA ASP A 138 -16.02 -0.04 -7.29
C ASP A 138 -15.69 0.58 -5.92
N TYR A 139 -14.80 1.58 -5.92
CA TYR A 139 -14.38 2.36 -4.74
C TYR A 139 -15.59 2.79 -3.88
N GLY A 140 -15.50 2.58 -2.57
CA GLY A 140 -16.49 2.97 -1.56
C GLY A 140 -17.73 2.08 -1.46
N SER A 141 -17.92 1.11 -2.35
CA SER A 141 -19.12 0.25 -2.38
C SER A 141 -18.95 -1.07 -1.61
N ASN A 142 -20.02 -1.63 -1.04
CA ASN A 142 -20.05 -2.98 -0.44
C ASN A 142 -18.97 -3.25 0.62
N LEU A 143 -18.54 -2.21 1.35
CA LEU A 143 -17.49 -2.28 2.35
C LEU A 143 -17.83 -3.24 3.51
N ASP A 144 -19.13 -3.43 3.80
CA ASP A 144 -19.66 -4.38 4.77
C ASP A 144 -19.22 -5.82 4.49
N LYS A 145 -18.93 -6.16 3.24
CA LYS A 145 -18.56 -7.51 2.81
C LYS A 145 -17.22 -7.97 3.39
N CYS A 146 -16.26 -7.07 3.57
CA CYS A 146 -14.97 -7.44 4.17
C CYS A 146 -14.86 -7.14 5.68
N GLY A 147 -15.98 -6.74 6.29
CA GLY A 147 -16.05 -6.44 7.72
C GLY A 147 -15.13 -5.30 8.17
N LYS A 148 -14.96 -5.20 9.49
CA LYS A 148 -14.28 -4.08 10.16
C LYS A 148 -12.82 -3.92 9.75
N CYS A 149 -12.12 -5.03 9.48
CA CYS A 149 -10.70 -4.96 9.11
C CYS A 149 -10.50 -4.05 7.90
N TYR A 150 -11.31 -4.21 6.85
CA TYR A 150 -11.15 -3.41 5.63
C TYR A 150 -11.70 -1.99 5.81
N THR A 151 -12.77 -1.79 6.58
CA THR A 151 -13.39 -0.46 6.75
C THR A 151 -12.62 0.48 7.67
N ASP A 152 -11.97 -0.08 8.69
CA ASP A 152 -11.34 0.67 9.78
C ASP A 152 -9.81 0.79 9.59
N MET A 153 -9.26 0.06 8.61
CA MET A 153 -7.85 0.09 8.28
C MET A 153 -7.48 1.28 7.40
N ASN A 154 -6.30 1.83 7.70
CA ASN A 154 -5.67 2.88 6.91
C ASN A 154 -4.23 2.49 6.56
N TYR A 155 -3.79 2.86 5.36
CA TYR A 155 -2.42 2.68 4.87
C TYR A 155 -1.80 4.07 4.60
N HIS A 156 -0.80 4.46 5.40
CA HIS A 156 -0.14 5.79 5.34
C HIS A 156 -1.13 6.97 5.28
N GLY A 157 -2.20 6.92 6.09
CA GLY A 157 -3.23 7.97 6.14
C GLY A 157 -4.31 7.88 5.05
N HIS A 158 -4.21 6.93 4.12
CA HIS A 158 -5.26 6.63 3.14
C HIS A 158 -6.16 5.50 3.64
N LYS A 159 -7.48 5.68 3.53
CA LYS A 159 -8.43 4.60 3.79
C LYS A 159 -8.32 3.51 2.73
N CYS A 160 -8.74 2.30 3.09
CA CYS A 160 -8.97 1.26 2.11
C CYS A 160 -10.08 1.69 1.13
N PRO A 161 -9.90 1.42 -0.18
CA PRO A 161 -10.84 1.82 -1.23
C PRO A 161 -12.12 0.98 -1.25
#